data_AF-K0RS44-F1
#
_entry.id   AF-K0RS44-F1
#
_cell.length_a   1.000
_cell.length_b   1.000
_cell.length_c   1.000
_cell.angle_alpha   90.00
_cell.angle_beta   90.00
_cell.angle_gamma   90.00
#
_symmetry.space_group_name_H-M   'P 1'
#
loop_
_entity.id
_entity.type
_entity.pdbx_description
1 polymer ?
#
loop_
_entity_poly.entity_id
_entity_poly.type
_entity_poly.pdbx_seq_one_letter_code
_entity_poly.pdbx_strand_id
1 'polypeptide(L)'
;MEAIHSATSRDVLSGRGQGVQRHEGNVKYRHLVYVNKGVYAQCPRQDKVKISRGIVRAIRELGGRFLELDERTSVYSDIGDKKAIEKTSQALREGQKKLRQQIDEAGGRVTTQ
;
A
#
# COMPACT_ATOMS: atom_id res chain seq x y z
N MET A 1 -6.62 -10.70 -20.91
CA MET A 1 -5.56 -9.97 -20.20
C MET A 1 -4.66 -9.36 -21.26
N GLU A 2 -4.59 -8.03 -21.32
CA GLU A 2 -3.59 -7.36 -22.17
C GLU A 2 -2.21 -7.56 -21.56
N ALA A 3 -1.25 -7.94 -22.39
CA ALA A 3 0.16 -7.96 -22.04
C ALA A 3 0.66 -6.52 -21.87
N ILE A 4 1.17 -6.18 -20.69
CA ILE A 4 1.69 -4.84 -20.42
C ILE A 4 3.20 -4.90 -20.61
N HIS A 5 3.69 -4.29 -21.69
CA HIS A 5 5.12 -4.32 -22.04
C HIS A 5 5.95 -3.24 -21.34
N SER A 6 5.31 -2.19 -20.80
CA SER A 6 5.98 -1.16 -20.02
C SER A 6 5.13 -0.71 -18.84
N ALA A 7 5.75 -0.65 -17.66
CA ALA A 7 5.19 0.03 -16.52
C ALA A 7 5.32 1.55 -16.68
N THR A 8 4.34 2.28 -16.16
CA THR A 8 4.33 3.74 -16.09
C THR A 8 4.63 4.21 -14.67
N SER A 9 4.96 5.49 -14.48
CA SER A 9 5.19 6.07 -13.14
C SER A 9 3.99 6.04 -12.19
N ARG A 10 2.81 5.65 -12.68
CA ARG A 10 1.58 5.48 -11.89
C ARG A 10 1.36 4.05 -11.45
N ASP A 11 2.06 3.09 -12.06
CA ASP A 11 1.89 1.67 -11.77
C ASP A 11 2.64 1.26 -10.48
N VAL A 12 2.00 0.41 -9.69
CA VAL A 12 2.58 -0.20 -8.51
C VAL A 12 3.10 -1.58 -8.89
N LEU A 13 4.42 -1.75 -8.83
CA LEU A 13 5.09 -3.00 -9.14
C LEU A 13 5.11 -3.93 -7.93
N SER A 14 4.71 -5.18 -8.16
CA SER A 14 4.82 -6.29 -7.23
C SER A 14 6.07 -7.09 -7.55
N GLY A 15 6.83 -7.43 -6.51
CA GLY A 15 8.13 -8.08 -6.63
C GLY A 15 9.08 -7.67 -5.51
N ARG A 16 10.33 -8.12 -5.62
CA ARG A 16 11.43 -7.83 -4.67
C ARG A 16 12.58 -7.16 -5.43
N GLY A 17 13.41 -6.39 -4.72
CA GLY A 17 14.62 -5.77 -5.27
C GLY A 17 14.57 -4.24 -5.40
N GLN A 18 15.74 -3.65 -5.65
CA GLN A 18 15.95 -2.19 -5.63
C GLN A 18 15.18 -1.45 -6.75
N GLY A 19 15.06 -2.05 -7.94
CA GLY A 19 14.32 -1.44 -9.05
C GLY A 19 12.83 -1.27 -8.73
N VAL A 20 12.20 -2.32 -8.21
CA VAL A 20 10.81 -2.29 -7.72
C VAL A 20 10.66 -1.29 -6.57
N GLN A 21 11.61 -1.21 -5.65
CA GLN A 21 11.53 -0.29 -4.50
C GLN A 21 11.58 1.18 -4.91
N ARG A 22 12.42 1.51 -5.90
CA ARG A 22 12.66 2.89 -6.39
C ARG A 22 11.67 3.34 -7.44
N HIS A 23 10.88 2.43 -8.01
CA HIS A 23 9.84 2.77 -8.97
C HIS A 23 8.91 3.86 -8.43
N GLU A 24 8.63 4.88 -9.24
CA GLU A 24 7.91 6.08 -8.80
C GLU A 24 6.53 5.76 -8.23
N GLY A 25 5.79 4.85 -8.87
CA GLY A 25 4.49 4.39 -8.38
C GLY A 25 4.59 3.66 -7.04
N ASN A 26 5.70 2.96 -6.78
CA ASN A 26 5.95 2.31 -5.49
C ASN A 26 6.33 3.30 -4.39
N VAL A 27 7.00 4.40 -4.74
CA VAL A 27 7.26 5.51 -3.80
C VAL A 27 5.94 6.16 -3.38
N LYS A 28 5.09 6.52 -4.35
CA LYS A 28 3.75 7.11 -4.10
C LYS A 28 2.85 6.16 -3.30
N TYR A 29 2.82 4.88 -3.67
CA TYR A 29 2.08 3.85 -2.95
C TYR A 29 2.53 3.72 -1.49
N ARG A 30 3.84 3.69 -1.22
CA ARG A 30 4.36 3.63 0.16
C ARG A 30 3.99 4.87 0.97
N HIS A 31 4.00 6.05 0.33
CA HIS A 31 3.55 7.29 0.97
C HIS A 31 2.06 7.21 1.35
N LEU A 32 1.19 6.77 0.42
CA LEU A 32 -0.24 6.57 0.69
C LEU A 32 -0.49 5.57 1.84
N VAL A 33 0.25 4.46 1.85
CA VAL A 33 0.19 3.50 2.95
C VAL A 33 0.61 4.16 4.26
N TYR A 34 1.73 4.89 4.27
CA TYR A 34 2.26 5.54 5.47
C TYR A 34 1.26 6.51 6.09
N VAL A 35 0.69 7.43 5.31
CA VAL A 35 -0.27 8.43 5.83
C VAL A 35 -1.57 7.80 6.32
N ASN A 36 -1.95 6.62 5.81
CA ASN A 36 -3.13 5.89 6.27
C ASN A 36 -2.85 4.94 7.45
N LYS A 37 -1.59 4.74 7.88
CA LYS A 37 -1.28 3.79 8.97
C LYS A 37 -1.90 4.20 10.31
N GLY A 38 -1.99 5.50 10.58
CA GLY A 38 -2.60 6.03 11.82
C GLY A 38 -4.09 5.72 11.90
N VAL A 39 -4.84 5.98 10.83
CA VAL A 39 -6.28 5.64 10.75
C VAL A 39 -6.48 4.13 10.84
N TYR A 40 -5.63 3.35 10.16
CA TYR A 40 -5.66 1.88 10.22
C TYR A 40 -5.36 1.32 11.63
N ALA A 41 -4.51 2.01 12.40
CA ALA A 41 -4.21 1.63 13.78
C ALA A 41 -5.41 1.82 14.69
N GLN A 42 -6.16 2.91 14.50
CA GLN A 42 -7.24 3.32 15.40
C GLN A 42 -8.60 2.73 15.02
N CYS A 43 -8.80 2.30 13.76
CA CYS A 43 -10.09 1.79 13.32
C CYS A 43 -10.39 0.33 13.77
N PRO A 44 -11.68 -0.03 13.89
CA PRO A 44 -12.12 -1.40 14.13
C PRO A 44 -11.66 -2.38 13.04
N ARG A 45 -11.55 -3.67 13.39
CA ARG A 45 -11.11 -4.73 12.47
C ARG A 45 -11.92 -4.77 11.16
N GLN A 46 -13.22 -4.53 11.24
CA GLN A 46 -14.13 -4.53 10.08
C GLN A 46 -13.88 -3.38 9.09
N ASP A 47 -13.32 -2.26 9.54
CA ASP A 47 -13.08 -1.08 8.70
C ASP A 47 -11.70 -1.07 8.07
N LYS A 48 -10.77 -1.91 8.57
CA LYS A 48 -9.42 -2.06 8.01
C LYS A 48 -9.42 -2.39 6.52
N VAL A 49 -10.35 -3.25 6.08
CA VAL A 49 -10.47 -3.60 4.66
C VAL A 49 -10.97 -2.42 3.82
N LYS A 50 -11.77 -1.52 4.40
CA LYS A 50 -12.26 -0.32 3.70
C LYS A 50 -11.09 0.64 3.41
N ILE A 51 -10.15 0.77 4.34
CA ILE A 51 -8.92 1.58 4.15
C ILE A 51 -8.08 1.00 3.01
N SER A 52 -7.83 -0.32 3.01
CA SER A 52 -7.10 -0.98 1.93
C SER A 52 -7.77 -0.78 0.56
N ARG A 53 -9.10 -0.95 0.50
CA ARG A 53 -9.88 -0.71 -0.73
C ARG A 53 -9.80 0.74 -1.19
N GLY A 54 -9.86 1.70 -0.27
CA GLY A 54 -9.75 3.12 -0.57
C GLY A 54 -8.43 3.48 -1.24
N ILE A 55 -7.31 2.97 -0.73
CA ILE A 55 -5.98 3.20 -1.33
C ILE A 55 -5.89 2.58 -2.73
N VAL A 56 -6.35 1.33 -2.90
CA VAL A 56 -6.34 0.66 -4.21
C VAL A 56 -7.19 1.45 -5.21
N ARG A 57 -8.40 1.83 -4.81
CA ARG A 57 -9.31 2.63 -5.63
C ARG A 57 -8.69 3.97 -6.04
N ALA A 58 -8.07 4.69 -5.12
CA ALA A 58 -7.42 5.97 -5.43
C ALA A 58 -6.31 5.82 -6.48
N ILE A 59 -5.51 4.75 -6.41
CA ILE A 59 -4.47 4.46 -7.42
C ILE A 59 -5.11 4.15 -8.77
N ARG A 60 -6.17 3.33 -8.79
CA ARG A 60 -6.92 2.98 -10.00
C ARG A 60 -7.55 4.20 -10.67
N GLU A 61 -8.19 5.08 -9.89
CA GLU A 61 -8.85 6.30 -10.38
C GLU A 61 -7.84 7.29 -11.00
N LEU A 62 -6.60 7.29 -10.52
CA LEU A 62 -5.49 8.06 -11.12
C LEU A 62 -4.87 7.37 -12.35
N GLY A 63 -5.43 6.24 -12.80
CA GLY A 63 -4.94 5.45 -13.93
C GLY A 63 -3.73 4.57 -13.61
N GLY A 64 -3.41 4.36 -12.34
CA GLY A 64 -2.37 3.43 -11.90
C GLY A 64 -2.87 2.00 -11.82
N ARG A 65 -2.02 1.04 -12.20
CA ARG A 65 -2.30 -0.40 -12.08
C ARG A 65 -1.43 -1.05 -11.02
N PHE A 66 -1.82 -2.23 -10.57
CA PHE A 66 -0.97 -3.08 -9.74
C PHE A 66 -0.41 -4.19 -10.60
N LEU A 67 0.87 -4.13 -10.90
CA LEU A 67 1.51 -5.01 -11.88
C LEU A 67 2.36 -6.06 -11.19
N GLU A 68 2.40 -7.26 -11.78
CA GLU A 68 3.32 -8.35 -11.45
C GLU A 68 4.07 -8.72 -12.72
N LEU A 69 5.40 -8.75 -12.65
CA LEU A 69 6.25 -9.16 -13.75
C LEU A 69 6.32 -10.68 -13.79
N ASP A 70 5.96 -11.27 -14.91
CA ASP A 70 6.32 -12.65 -15.19
C ASP A 70 7.78 -12.68 -15.66
N GLU A 71 8.67 -13.18 -14.82
CA GLU A 71 10.11 -13.24 -15.09
C GLU A 71 10.44 -14.13 -16.30
N ARG A 72 9.58 -15.08 -16.65
CA ARG A 72 9.82 -15.99 -17.79
C ARG A 72 9.55 -15.30 -19.12
N THR A 73 8.51 -14.47 -19.17
CA THR A 73 8.07 -13.79 -20.39
C THR A 73 8.50 -12.33 -20.45
N SER A 74 8.99 -11.77 -19.34
CA SER A 74 9.28 -10.34 -19.17
C SER A 74 8.06 -9.44 -19.46
N VAL A 75 6.86 -9.94 -19.17
CA VAL A 75 5.59 -9.24 -19.39
C VAL A 75 4.94 -8.90 -18.05
N TYR A 76 4.44 -7.68 -17.92
CA TYR A 76 3.61 -7.31 -16.78
C TYR A 76 2.16 -7.73 -16.99
N SER A 77 1.54 -8.16 -15.90
CA SER A 77 0.10 -8.40 -15.81
C SER A 77 -0.49 -7.67 -14.62
N ASP A 78 -1.72 -7.20 -14.76
CA ASP A 78 -2.46 -6.63 -13.64
C ASP A 78 -2.88 -7.73 -12.66
N ILE A 79 -2.53 -7.58 -11.39
CA ILE A 79 -2.84 -8.57 -10.35
C ILE A 79 -4.33 -8.53 -9.92
N GLY A 80 -5.08 -7.53 -10.38
CA GLY A 80 -6.48 -7.33 -10.03
C GLY A 80 -6.70 -6.83 -8.60
N ASP A 81 -7.92 -6.41 -8.31
CA ASP A 81 -8.21 -5.70 -7.06
C ASP A 81 -8.07 -6.58 -5.82
N LYS A 82 -8.42 -7.87 -5.91
CA LYS A 82 -8.29 -8.79 -4.77
C LYS A 82 -6.85 -8.86 -4.27
N LYS A 83 -5.89 -9.15 -5.15
CA LYS A 83 -4.47 -9.21 -4.80
C LYS A 83 -3.92 -7.83 -4.40
N ALA A 84 -4.36 -6.76 -5.07
CA ALA A 84 -3.96 -5.39 -4.73
C ALA A 84 -4.40 -4.99 -3.30
N ILE A 85 -5.63 -5.36 -2.91
CA ILE A 85 -6.16 -5.11 -1.56
C ILE A 85 -5.39 -5.93 -0.52
N GLU A 86 -5.05 -7.19 -0.81
CA GLU A 86 -4.26 -8.05 0.08
C GLU A 86 -2.85 -7.47 0.29
N LYS A 87 -2.18 -7.07 -0.79
CA LYS A 87 -0.88 -6.37 -0.78
C LYS A 87 -0.93 -5.09 0.07
N THR A 88 -1.98 -4.30 -0.11
CA THR A 88 -2.19 -3.03 0.63
C THR A 88 -2.45 -3.29 2.11
N SER A 89 -3.28 -4.28 2.41
CA SER A 89 -3.55 -4.70 3.79
C SER A 89 -2.28 -5.16 4.49
N GLN A 90 -1.42 -5.92 3.80
CA GLN A 90 -0.13 -6.34 4.34
C GLN A 90 0.76 -5.13 4.64
N ALA A 91 0.92 -4.20 3.69
CA ALA A 91 1.74 -3.01 3.87
C ALA A 91 1.25 -2.11 5.04
N LEU A 92 -0.08 -2.00 5.22
CA LEU A 92 -0.68 -1.29 6.34
C LEU A 92 -0.44 -1.98 7.69
N ARG A 93 -0.45 -3.32 7.73
CA ARG A 93 -0.20 -4.13 8.94
C ARG A 93 1.23 -4.03 9.46
N GLU A 94 2.19 -3.87 8.57
CA GLU A 94 3.60 -3.80 8.95
C GLU A 94 3.88 -2.60 9.87
N GLY A 95 4.63 -2.82 10.96
CA GLY A 95 4.99 -1.75 11.90
C GLY A 95 3.87 -1.26 12.84
N GLN A 96 2.68 -1.87 12.81
CA GLN A 96 1.54 -1.43 13.62
C GLN A 96 1.77 -1.49 15.14
N LYS A 97 2.56 -2.45 15.64
CA LYS A 97 2.89 -2.55 17.08
C LYS A 97 3.60 -1.29 17.57
N LYS A 98 4.65 -0.87 16.86
CA LYS A 98 5.43 0.33 17.18
C LYS A 98 4.57 1.59 17.09
N LEU A 99 3.73 1.68 16.06
CA LEU A 99 2.85 2.82 15.87
C LEU A 99 1.81 2.97 17.01
N ARG A 100 1.22 1.86 17.47
CA ARG A 100 0.28 1.88 18.61
C ARG A 100 0.96 2.35 19.89
N GLN A 101 2.16 1.82 20.19
CA GLN A 101 2.95 2.27 21.34
C GLN A 101 3.21 3.79 21.30
N GLN A 102 3.59 4.31 20.14
CA GLN A 102 3.81 5.76 19.96
C GLN A 102 2.53 6.58 20.14
N ILE A 103 1.37 6.08 19.69
CA ILE A 103 0.08 6.75 19.88
C ILE A 103 -0.29 6.77 21.36
N ASP A 104 -0.12 5.65 22.07
CA ASP A 104 -0.43 5.53 23.49
C ASP A 104 0.48 6.45 24.33
N GLU A 105 1.79 6.49 24.04
CA GLU A 105 2.77 7.38 24.68
C GLU A 105 2.47 8.88 24.44
N ALA A 106 2.02 9.23 23.23
CA ALA A 106 1.65 10.60 22.87
C ALA A 106 0.32 11.03 23.54
N GLY A 107 -0.65 10.10 23.65
CA GLY A 107 -1.92 10.34 24.33
C GLY A 107 -1.83 10.36 25.86
N GLY A 108 -0.77 9.79 26.44
CA GLY A 108 -0.52 9.75 27.89
C GLY A 108 0.11 11.03 28.48
N ARG A 109 0.43 12.06 27.69
CA ARG A 109 0.93 13.36 28.19
C ARG A 109 -0.19 14.40 28.29
N VAL A 110 -1.16 14.15 29.15
CA VAL A 110 -1.88 15.25 29.83
C VAL A 110 -1.18 15.44 31.17
N THR A 111 -0.09 16.20 31.15
CA THR A 111 0.52 16.73 32.38
C THR A 111 -0.43 17.75 32.97
N THR A 112 -1.16 17.34 34.00
CA THR A 112 -1.67 18.24 35.03
C THR A 112 -0.45 18.78 35.80
N GLN A 113 -0.24 20.09 35.74
CA GLN A 113 0.25 20.86 36.87
C GLN A 113 -0.81 21.89 37.20
#